data_AF-A0A0U3K6P8-F1
#
_entry.id   AF-A0A0U3K6P8-F1
#
_cell.length_a   1.000
_cell.length_b   1.000
_cell.length_c   1.000
_cell.angle_alpha   90.00
_cell.angle_beta   90.00
_cell.angle_gamma   90.00
#
_symmetry.space_group_name_H-M   'P 1'
#
loop_
_entity.id
_entity.type
_entity.pdbx_description
1 polymer ?
#
loop_
_entity_poly.entity_id
_entity_poly.type
_entity_poly.pdbx_seq_one_letter_code
_entity_poly.pdbx_strand_id
1 'polypeptide(L)'
;MIDIRRAAAIGAAVTATACAAVALAPVAVAAEPAAQRATAAPKAAAAQYNGVCGGGYAVVNSAQIGTKGTVFLTYNSATGKNCVVTIRNKPGKAVHMTASLGFASPTTTVTDTGYFTTYAGPVYLDARGLCVTWRGEISGEVAGKNGTNCGSRAAGR
;
A
#
# COMPACT_ATOMS: atom_id res chain seq x y z
N MET A 1 2.01 -22.45 -24.77
CA MET A 1 1.87 -23.29 -23.57
C MET A 1 3.18 -24.01 -23.36
N ILE A 2 4.06 -23.47 -22.51
CA ILE A 2 5.28 -24.14 -22.05
C ILE A 2 5.37 -23.87 -20.55
N ASP A 3 5.00 -24.88 -19.79
CA ASP A 3 5.09 -25.01 -18.34
C ASP A 3 6.55 -25.04 -17.89
N ILE A 4 6.97 -24.12 -17.02
CA ILE A 4 8.26 -24.20 -16.34
C ILE A 4 8.03 -24.78 -14.95
N ARG A 5 8.33 -26.07 -14.84
CA ARG A 5 8.26 -26.87 -13.61
C ARG A 5 9.34 -26.46 -12.62
N ARG A 6 8.95 -26.43 -11.34
CA ARG A 6 9.83 -26.35 -10.17
C ARG A 6 10.77 -27.55 -10.13
N ALA A 7 12.05 -27.33 -9.85
CA ALA A 7 13.01 -28.37 -9.49
C ALA A 7 13.39 -28.26 -8.01
N ALA A 8 13.12 -29.33 -7.28
CA ALA A 8 13.52 -29.56 -5.90
C ALA A 8 14.92 -30.20 -5.87
N ALA A 9 15.69 -29.89 -4.83
CA ALA A 9 17.04 -30.41 -4.64
C ALA A 9 17.12 -31.28 -3.35
N ILE A 10 17.26 -32.58 -3.59
CA ILE A 10 18.25 -33.55 -3.06
C ILE A 10 18.74 -33.52 -1.59
N GLY A 11 18.75 -34.73 -1.01
CA GLY A 11 19.72 -35.23 -0.04
C GLY A 11 19.12 -35.49 1.35
N ALA A 12 19.28 -36.65 2.01
CA ALA A 12 20.08 -37.82 1.76
C ALA A 12 19.52 -39.00 2.59
N ALA A 13 19.69 -40.23 2.09
CA ALA A 13 19.32 -41.46 2.76
C ALA A 13 20.35 -41.85 3.84
N VAL A 14 19.88 -42.29 5.01
CA VAL A 14 20.71 -42.97 6.02
C VAL A 14 20.07 -44.33 6.33
N THR A 15 20.80 -45.40 6.01
CA THR A 15 20.45 -46.79 6.30
C THR A 15 20.65 -47.08 7.78
N ALA A 16 19.61 -47.61 8.45
CA ALA A 16 19.66 -48.04 9.84
C ALA A 16 19.53 -49.56 9.92
N THR A 17 20.57 -50.20 10.44
CA THR A 17 20.64 -51.62 10.81
C THR A 17 19.97 -51.81 12.18
N ALA A 18 19.07 -52.80 12.29
CA ALA A 18 18.39 -53.13 13.54
C ALA A 18 19.17 -54.17 14.36
N CYS A 19 19.30 -53.94 15.67
CA CYS A 19 19.51 -54.97 16.69
C CYS A 19 18.69 -54.58 17.93
N ALA A 20 17.79 -55.46 18.36
CA ALA A 20 16.94 -55.29 19.52
C ALA A 20 17.67 -55.73 20.81
N ALA A 21 17.52 -54.96 21.88
CA ALA A 21 17.75 -55.42 23.26
C ALA A 21 16.82 -54.68 24.22
N VAL A 22 16.19 -55.47 25.10
CA VAL A 22 15.19 -55.09 26.12
C VAL A 22 15.92 -54.69 27.41
N ALA A 23 15.48 -53.62 28.11
CA ALA A 23 15.24 -53.58 29.57
C ALA A 23 15.25 -52.16 30.19
N LEU A 24 14.26 -51.96 31.08
CA LEU A 24 14.16 -51.04 32.24
C LEU A 24 14.05 -49.52 31.98
N ALA A 25 12.87 -48.98 32.33
CA ALA A 25 12.47 -47.59 32.18
C ALA A 25 12.88 -46.71 33.38
N PRO A 26 13.49 -45.53 33.14
CA PRO A 26 13.35 -44.38 34.01
C PRO A 26 12.29 -43.42 33.44
N VAL A 27 11.43 -42.89 34.32
CA VAL A 27 10.46 -41.83 34.00
C VAL A 27 11.23 -40.56 33.60
N ALA A 28 11.31 -40.30 32.29
CA ALA A 28 11.82 -39.04 31.77
C ALA A 28 10.69 -38.00 31.83
N VAL A 29 10.84 -37.00 32.69
CA VAL A 29 10.03 -35.78 32.65
C VAL A 29 10.35 -35.09 31.32
N ALA A 30 9.42 -35.19 30.35
CA ALA A 30 9.51 -34.48 29.10
C ALA A 30 9.34 -32.97 29.38
N ALA A 31 10.43 -32.22 29.33
CA ALA A 31 10.37 -30.77 29.26
C ALA A 31 9.77 -30.39 27.90
N GLU A 32 8.51 -29.94 27.90
CA GLU A 32 7.85 -29.40 26.73
C GLU A 32 8.56 -28.10 26.31
N PRO A 33 9.02 -27.95 25.05
CA PRO A 33 9.54 -26.68 24.59
C PRO A 33 8.37 -25.69 24.52
N ALA A 34 8.38 -24.69 25.40
CA ALA A 34 7.49 -23.55 25.33
C ALA A 34 7.68 -22.87 23.97
N ALA A 35 6.79 -23.14 23.02
CA ALA A 35 6.77 -22.49 21.73
C ALA A 35 6.47 -21.00 21.94
N GLN A 36 7.52 -20.18 21.88
CA GLN A 36 7.46 -18.73 21.92
C GLN A 36 6.53 -18.23 20.82
N ARG A 37 5.30 -17.84 21.20
CA ARG A 37 4.33 -17.28 20.27
C ARG A 37 4.78 -15.86 19.91
N ALA A 38 5.45 -15.71 18.77
CA ALA A 38 5.81 -14.40 18.24
C ALA A 38 4.53 -13.60 17.95
N THR A 39 4.19 -12.65 18.81
CA THR A 39 3.13 -11.70 18.55
C THR A 39 3.64 -10.66 17.55
N ALA A 40 3.14 -10.70 16.32
CA ALA A 40 3.42 -9.66 15.35
C ALA A 40 2.91 -8.30 15.88
N ALA A 41 3.77 -7.28 15.84
CA ALA A 41 3.38 -5.93 16.23
C ALA A 41 2.25 -5.42 15.31
N PRO A 42 1.26 -4.67 15.84
CA PRO A 42 0.16 -4.17 15.03
C PRO A 42 0.69 -3.20 13.97
N LYS A 43 0.38 -3.49 12.69
CA LYS A 43 0.65 -2.57 11.58
C LYS A 43 -0.12 -1.27 11.81
N ALA A 44 0.55 -0.12 11.70
CA ALA A 44 -0.10 1.18 11.83
C ALA A 44 -1.31 1.28 10.90
N ALA A 45 -2.46 1.70 11.45
CA ALA A 45 -3.68 1.86 10.67
C ALA A 45 -3.50 2.90 9.56
N ALA A 46 -3.92 2.56 8.35
CA ALA A 46 -3.94 3.49 7.22
C ALA A 46 -4.94 4.63 7.50
N ALA A 47 -4.58 5.85 7.12
CA ALA A 47 -5.48 6.99 7.11
C ALA A 47 -6.73 6.62 6.33
N GLN A 48 -7.88 7.10 6.80
CA GLN A 48 -9.15 7.00 6.07
C GLN A 48 -9.35 8.27 5.25
N TYR A 49 -10.08 8.16 4.15
CA TYR A 49 -10.48 9.32 3.38
C TYR A 49 -11.44 10.19 4.21
N ASN A 50 -11.17 11.49 4.31
CA ASN A 50 -11.88 12.41 5.19
C ASN A 50 -12.92 13.29 4.48
N GLY A 51 -13.21 13.04 3.19
CA GLY A 51 -14.26 13.76 2.45
C GLY A 51 -13.89 15.17 1.97
N VAL A 52 -12.65 15.63 2.11
CA VAL A 52 -12.28 17.04 1.83
C VAL A 52 -12.37 17.45 0.35
N CYS A 53 -12.52 16.50 -0.58
CA CYS A 53 -12.82 16.85 -1.97
C CYS A 53 -14.27 17.31 -2.17
N GLY A 54 -15.13 17.19 -1.16
CA GLY A 54 -16.52 17.61 -1.19
C GLY A 54 -17.48 16.55 -1.75
N GLY A 55 -18.75 16.96 -1.89
CA GLY A 55 -19.82 16.08 -2.33
C GLY A 55 -19.63 15.53 -3.75
N GLY A 56 -20.08 14.29 -3.97
CA GLY A 56 -20.02 13.63 -5.28
C GLY A 56 -18.66 13.03 -5.65
N TYR A 57 -17.64 13.17 -4.80
CA TYR A 57 -16.34 12.52 -4.98
C TYR A 57 -16.32 11.14 -4.31
N ALA A 58 -16.01 10.12 -5.10
CA ALA A 58 -15.76 8.77 -4.61
C ALA A 58 -14.26 8.45 -4.68
N VAL A 59 -13.73 7.71 -3.71
CA VAL A 59 -12.35 7.21 -3.75
C VAL A 59 -12.24 6.19 -4.89
N VAL A 60 -11.38 6.47 -5.86
CA VAL A 60 -11.11 5.57 -7.01
C VAL A 60 -9.73 4.94 -6.93
N ASN A 61 -8.82 5.51 -6.14
CA ASN A 61 -7.51 4.93 -5.88
C ASN A 61 -6.90 5.45 -4.58
N SER A 62 -5.92 4.74 -4.04
CA SER A 62 -5.13 5.17 -2.88
C SER A 62 -3.77 4.50 -2.85
N ALA A 63 -2.82 5.13 -2.14
CA ALA A 63 -1.49 4.60 -1.91
C ALA A 63 -1.01 5.01 -0.51
N GLN A 64 -0.53 4.02 0.27
CA GLN A 64 0.03 4.28 1.59
C GLN A 64 1.39 4.97 1.47
N ILE A 65 1.57 6.05 2.23
CA ILE A 65 2.85 6.74 2.38
C ILE A 65 3.53 6.16 3.62
N GLY A 66 4.21 5.03 3.40
CA GLY A 66 4.83 4.22 4.46
C GLY A 66 3.91 4.02 5.65
N THR A 67 4.30 4.54 6.81
CA THR A 67 3.50 4.51 8.04
C THR A 67 2.95 5.90 8.45
N LYS A 68 3.18 6.92 7.61
CA LYS A 68 2.87 8.32 7.91
C LYS A 68 1.48 8.76 7.46
N GLY A 69 0.98 8.19 6.36
CA GLY A 69 -0.29 8.61 5.80
C GLY A 69 -0.75 7.79 4.60
N THR A 70 -1.74 8.32 3.89
CA THR A 70 -2.26 7.78 2.64
C THR A 70 -2.60 8.94 1.71
N VAL A 71 -2.17 8.85 0.47
CA VAL A 71 -2.66 9.73 -0.61
C VAL A 71 -3.84 9.07 -1.30
N PHE A 72 -4.90 9.84 -1.50
CA PHE A 72 -6.15 9.40 -2.12
C PHE A 72 -6.34 10.11 -3.45
N LEU A 73 -6.74 9.33 -4.46
CA LEU A 73 -7.34 9.85 -5.68
C LEU A 73 -8.85 9.62 -5.60
N THR A 74 -9.60 10.69 -5.78
CA THR A 74 -11.06 10.66 -5.85
C THR A 74 -11.55 11.22 -7.18
N TYR A 75 -12.76 10.86 -7.57
CA TYR A 75 -13.34 11.27 -8.83
C TYR A 75 -14.83 11.59 -8.66
N ASN A 76 -15.27 12.66 -9.30
CA ASN A 76 -16.67 13.02 -9.40
C ASN A 76 -17.14 12.75 -10.84
N SER A 77 -18.02 11.76 -11.03
CA SER A 77 -18.49 11.35 -12.35
C SER A 77 -19.41 12.37 -13.03
N ALA A 78 -20.13 13.17 -12.23
CA ALA A 78 -20.99 14.24 -12.73
C ALA A 78 -20.15 15.37 -13.35
N THR A 79 -19.06 15.78 -12.69
CA THR A 79 -18.21 16.88 -13.18
C THR A 79 -17.05 16.42 -14.06
N GLY A 80 -16.61 15.17 -13.94
CA GLY A 80 -15.45 14.64 -14.67
C GLY A 80 -14.10 15.01 -14.04
N LYS A 81 -14.12 15.51 -12.80
CA LYS A 81 -12.93 16.02 -12.12
C LYS A 81 -12.34 15.00 -11.15
N ASN A 82 -11.03 14.87 -11.20
CA ASN A 82 -10.23 14.19 -10.20
C ASN A 82 -9.90 15.15 -9.05
N CYS A 83 -9.75 14.59 -7.84
CA CYS A 83 -9.23 15.31 -6.68
C CYS A 83 -8.22 14.43 -5.93
N VAL A 84 -7.06 15.01 -5.61
CA VAL A 84 -6.02 14.37 -4.80
C VAL A 84 -5.89 15.05 -3.46
N VAL A 85 -5.80 14.24 -2.40
CA VAL A 85 -5.51 14.67 -1.04
C VAL A 85 -4.53 13.71 -0.40
N THR A 86 -3.55 14.26 0.34
CA THR A 86 -2.62 13.48 1.16
C THR A 86 -3.01 13.62 2.62
N ILE A 87 -3.38 12.52 3.28
CA ILE A 87 -3.92 12.52 4.65
C ILE A 87 -2.96 11.78 5.58
N ARG A 88 -2.65 12.37 6.74
CA ARG A 88 -1.84 11.72 7.78
C ARG A 88 -2.62 10.63 8.49
N ASN A 89 -1.94 9.55 8.87
CA ASN A 89 -2.53 8.52 9.75
C ASN A 89 -2.86 9.09 11.13
N LYS A 90 -2.04 10.04 11.61
CA LYS A 90 -2.19 10.71 12.90
C LYS A 90 -1.96 12.22 12.72
N PRO A 91 -2.97 13.07 12.93
CA PRO A 91 -2.79 14.51 12.95
C PRO A 91 -1.83 14.95 14.06
N GLY A 92 -1.21 16.12 13.91
CA GLY A 92 -0.27 16.63 14.90
C GLY A 92 0.41 17.93 14.48
N LYS A 93 1.63 18.16 14.97
CA LYS A 93 2.46 19.31 14.56
C LYS A 93 2.61 19.35 13.05
N ALA A 94 2.68 20.57 12.50
CA ALA A 94 2.79 20.77 11.08
C ALA A 94 4.09 20.13 10.55
N VAL A 95 3.97 19.36 9.47
CA VAL A 95 5.09 18.70 8.80
C VAL A 95 5.01 18.96 7.31
N HIS A 96 6.15 18.88 6.61
CA HIS A 96 6.17 18.99 5.16
C HIS A 96 5.28 17.91 4.53
N MET A 97 4.33 18.33 3.70
CA MET A 97 3.46 17.44 2.94
C MET A 97 3.17 18.00 1.56
N THR A 98 2.92 17.11 0.61
CA THR A 98 2.50 17.47 -0.75
C THR A 98 1.30 16.65 -1.21
N ALA A 99 0.52 17.23 -2.11
CA ALA A 99 -0.50 16.55 -2.90
C ALA A 99 -0.35 17.01 -4.35
N SER A 100 -0.08 16.08 -5.26
CA SER A 100 0.19 16.36 -6.67
C SER A 100 -0.76 15.57 -7.57
N LEU A 101 -1.28 16.22 -8.60
CA LEU A 101 -2.18 15.65 -9.59
C LEU A 101 -1.87 16.21 -10.98
N GLY A 102 -1.69 15.34 -11.96
CA GLY A 102 -1.40 15.70 -13.35
C GLY A 102 -1.98 14.69 -14.34
N PHE A 103 -1.92 15.01 -15.63
CA PHE A 103 -2.22 14.00 -16.65
C PHE A 103 -1.06 13.01 -16.76
N ALA A 104 -1.36 11.79 -17.23
CA ALA A 104 -0.32 10.83 -17.58
C ALA A 104 0.47 11.28 -18.81
N SER A 105 -0.20 11.98 -19.74
CA SER A 105 0.40 12.65 -20.90
C SER A 105 -0.54 13.76 -21.38
N PRO A 106 -0.06 15.00 -21.59
CA PRO A 106 1.27 15.52 -21.24
C PRO A 106 1.46 15.64 -19.71
N THR A 107 2.69 15.62 -19.20
CA THR A 107 3.00 15.48 -17.75
C THR A 107 2.80 16.76 -16.90
N THR A 108 1.89 17.65 -17.30
CA THR A 108 1.55 18.84 -16.52
C THR A 108 0.92 18.43 -15.19
N THR A 109 1.48 18.92 -14.09
CA THR A 109 1.08 18.56 -12.72
C THR A 109 0.78 19.80 -11.92
N VAL A 110 -0.34 19.81 -11.21
CA VAL A 110 -0.69 20.78 -10.18
C VAL A 110 -0.30 20.19 -8.84
N THR A 111 0.35 20.96 -7.98
CA THR A 111 0.82 20.51 -6.67
C THR A 111 0.46 21.53 -5.61
N ASP A 112 -0.09 21.03 -4.50
CA ASP A 112 -0.14 21.75 -3.23
C ASP A 112 1.01 21.25 -2.35
N THR A 113 1.77 22.17 -1.76
CA THR A 113 2.97 21.89 -0.97
C THR A 113 3.10 22.88 0.18
N GLY A 114 3.51 22.39 1.35
CA GLY A 114 3.61 23.21 2.54
C GLY A 114 3.73 22.39 3.81
N TYR A 115 3.55 23.06 4.95
CA TYR A 115 3.55 22.43 6.26
C TYR A 115 2.12 22.30 6.79
N PHE A 116 1.64 21.07 6.93
CA PHE A 116 0.25 20.78 7.28
C PHE A 116 0.14 19.93 8.54
N THR A 117 -0.93 20.14 9.31
CA THR A 117 -1.20 19.40 10.55
C THR A 117 -1.93 18.08 10.29
N THR A 118 -2.77 18.03 9.25
CA THR A 118 -3.71 16.93 9.01
C THR A 118 -3.63 16.39 7.59
N TYR A 119 -3.74 17.26 6.57
CA TYR A 119 -3.73 16.86 5.16
C TYR A 119 -3.16 17.98 4.27
N ALA A 120 -2.67 17.62 3.08
CA ALA A 120 -2.33 18.52 1.97
C ALA A 120 -3.31 18.30 0.81
N GLY A 121 -3.58 19.33 0.00
CA GLY A 121 -4.69 19.38 -0.95
C GLY A 121 -5.97 20.00 -0.35
N PRO A 122 -7.13 19.90 -1.01
CA PRO A 122 -7.39 19.14 -2.23
C PRO A 122 -6.85 19.82 -3.49
N VAL A 123 -6.22 19.03 -4.38
CA VAL A 123 -5.83 19.47 -5.73
C VAL A 123 -6.77 18.85 -6.74
N TYR A 124 -7.32 19.67 -7.63
CA TYR A 124 -8.30 19.24 -8.63
C TYR A 124 -7.74 19.27 -10.04
N LEU A 125 -8.18 18.32 -10.87
CA LEU A 125 -7.87 18.28 -12.29
C LEU A 125 -9.07 17.77 -13.09
N ASP A 126 -9.46 18.51 -14.12
CA ASP A 126 -10.41 18.01 -15.10
C ASP A 126 -9.71 17.03 -16.05
N ALA A 127 -10.10 15.78 -16.00
CA ALA A 127 -9.45 14.72 -16.77
C ALA A 127 -10.45 13.65 -17.22
N ARG A 128 -11.67 14.06 -17.58
CA ARG A 128 -12.67 13.13 -18.10
C ARG A 128 -12.12 12.39 -19.33
N GLY A 129 -12.04 11.07 -19.23
CA GLY A 129 -11.56 10.23 -20.33
C GLY A 129 -10.04 10.24 -20.52
N LEU A 130 -9.29 10.87 -19.62
CA LEU A 130 -7.83 10.93 -19.64
C LEU A 130 -7.27 10.21 -18.42
N CYS A 131 -6.11 9.56 -18.57
CA CYS A 131 -5.41 8.97 -17.44
C CYS A 131 -4.69 10.06 -16.63
N VAL A 132 -4.69 9.90 -15.31
CA VAL A 132 -4.02 10.81 -14.38
C VAL A 132 -2.88 10.13 -13.64
N THR A 133 -1.88 10.95 -13.31
CA THR A 133 -0.78 10.62 -12.41
C THR A 133 -0.93 11.46 -11.15
N TRP A 134 -0.73 10.84 -9.99
CA TRP A 134 -0.93 11.50 -8.71
C TRP A 134 0.05 10.98 -7.67
N ARG A 135 0.47 11.87 -6.77
CA ARG A 135 1.45 11.57 -5.72
C ARG A 135 1.13 12.37 -4.46
N GLY A 136 1.59 11.86 -3.33
CA GLY A 136 1.64 12.59 -2.08
C GLY A 136 2.95 12.33 -1.37
N GLU A 137 3.38 13.31 -0.59
CA GLU A 137 4.55 13.22 0.29
C GLU A 137 4.18 13.56 1.73
N ILE A 138 4.79 12.86 2.69
CA ILE A 138 4.81 13.27 4.10
C ILE A 138 6.23 13.11 4.65
N SER A 139 6.86 14.24 4.97
CA SER A 139 8.21 14.28 5.55
C SER A 139 9.21 13.39 4.77
N GLY A 140 9.31 13.59 3.46
CA GLY A 140 10.23 12.87 2.57
C GLY A 140 9.78 11.47 2.11
N GLU A 141 8.71 10.90 2.67
CA GLU A 141 8.15 9.64 2.13
C GLU A 141 7.12 9.95 1.07
N VAL A 142 7.25 9.32 -0.11
CA VAL A 142 6.41 9.57 -1.27
C VAL A 142 5.65 8.30 -1.65
N ALA A 143 4.38 8.43 -2.01
CA ALA A 143 3.62 7.37 -2.66
C ALA A 143 2.69 7.94 -3.73
N GLY A 144 2.29 7.10 -4.69
CA GLY A 144 1.40 7.52 -5.77
C GLY A 144 1.35 6.49 -6.88
N LYS A 145 0.58 6.77 -7.93
CA LYS A 145 0.46 5.93 -9.12
C LYS A 145 0.41 6.80 -10.38
N ASN A 146 0.87 6.23 -11.48
CA ASN A 146 0.85 6.89 -12.78
C ASN A 146 -0.20 6.20 -13.67
N GLY A 147 -0.82 6.96 -14.58
CA GLY A 147 -1.67 6.36 -15.63
C GLY A 147 -2.93 5.66 -15.11
N THR A 148 -3.58 6.21 -14.07
CA THR A 148 -4.78 5.62 -13.45
C THR A 148 -6.04 6.44 -13.72
N ASN A 149 -7.20 5.91 -13.32
CA ASN A 149 -8.53 6.51 -13.55
C ASN A 149 -8.77 6.90 -15.03
N CYS A 150 -8.25 6.06 -15.93
CA CYS A 150 -8.44 6.18 -17.35
C CYS A 150 -9.91 5.90 -17.69
N GLY A 151 -10.58 6.82 -18.39
CA GLY A 151 -11.86 6.49 -19.01
C GLY A 151 -11.66 5.49 -20.16
N SER A 152 -12.74 4.83 -20.59
CA SER A 152 -12.75 3.87 -21.72
C SER A 152 -12.37 4.47 -23.08
N ARG A 153 -11.98 5.74 -23.16
CA ARG A 153 -11.49 6.42 -24.37
C ARG A 153 -9.99 6.78 -24.32
N ALA A 154 -9.26 6.41 -23.27
CA ALA A 154 -7.86 6.77 -23.09
C ALA A 154 -6.86 5.81 -23.78
N ALA A 155 -7.31 4.67 -24.32
CA ALA A 155 -6.44 3.64 -24.91
C ALA A 155 -6.29 3.77 -26.44
N GLY A 156 -6.27 4.99 -26.99
CA GLY A 156 -6.27 5.15 -28.46
C GLY A 156 -5.97 6.54 -29.01
N ARG A 157 -5.05 7.29 -28.39
CA ARG A 157 -4.43 8.45 -29.04
C ARG A 157 -2.92 8.40 -28.88
#